data_AF-A0A673C8R8-F1
#
_entry.id   AF-A0A673C8R8-F1
#
_cell.length_a   1.000
_cell.length_b   1.000
_cell.length_c   1.000
_cell.angle_alpha   90.00
_cell.angle_beta   90.00
_cell.angle_gamma   90.00
#
_symmetry.space_group_name_H-M   'P 1'
#
loop_
_entity.id
_entity.type
_entity.pdbx_description
1 polymer ?
#
loop_
_entity_poly.entity_id
_entity_poly.type
_entity_poly.pdbx_seq_one_letter_code
_entity_poly.pdbx_strand_id
1 'polypeptide(L)'
;AAVMPANLPASPCTINDCCYGPLVDCIKHAIGQEHEVLLCDKLKERNLSFLDENQLRAMGYDKTPDIILEVPVAVEGHIVHWIESKASFGDDHSHRTYLNEQFWSYWNRFGPGLVIYWYGFIGELDCQRDRGILLKDCFPTDIVTLCHAAQQPE
;
A
#
# COMPACT_ATOMS: atom_id res chain seq x y z
N ALA A 1 2.44 -63.85 -25.97
CA ALA A 1 3.06 -62.69 -26.65
C ALA A 1 1.93 -61.92 -27.34
N ALA A 2 1.69 -60.63 -27.18
CA ALA A 2 2.41 -59.55 -26.52
C ALA A 2 1.34 -58.59 -25.94
N VAL A 3 1.41 -58.25 -24.65
CA VAL A 3 1.94 -56.99 -24.10
C VAL A 3 0.89 -55.86 -24.12
N MET A 4 0.25 -55.67 -22.96
CA MET A 4 0.06 -54.33 -22.40
C MET A 4 1.32 -54.02 -21.59
N PRO A 5 1.78 -52.76 -21.55
CA PRO A 5 1.47 -52.02 -20.34
C PRO A 5 0.99 -50.59 -20.62
N ALA A 6 0.12 -50.15 -19.72
CA ALA A 6 -0.17 -48.75 -19.48
C ALA A 6 1.13 -47.96 -19.27
N ASN A 7 1.29 -46.87 -20.00
CA ASN A 7 2.16 -45.77 -19.59
C ASN A 7 1.58 -44.48 -20.16
N LEU A 8 0.68 -43.90 -19.38
CA LEU A 8 0.38 -42.48 -19.44
C LEU A 8 1.52 -41.78 -18.70
N PRO A 9 2.41 -41.01 -19.34
CA PRO A 9 2.95 -39.85 -18.66
C PRO A 9 1.85 -38.79 -18.70
N ALA A 10 1.05 -38.72 -17.65
CA ALA A 10 0.43 -37.45 -17.28
C ALA A 10 1.61 -36.49 -17.07
N SER A 11 1.83 -35.60 -18.03
CA SER A 11 2.83 -34.53 -17.91
C SER A 11 2.55 -33.79 -16.60
N PRO A 12 3.44 -33.86 -15.60
CA PRO A 12 3.30 -33.01 -14.43
C PRO A 12 3.57 -31.59 -14.90
N CYS A 13 2.54 -30.74 -14.80
CA CYS A 13 2.58 -29.29 -14.78
C CYS A 13 3.95 -28.68 -15.14
N THR A 14 4.19 -28.46 -16.43
CA THR A 14 5.14 -27.44 -16.87
C THR A 14 4.38 -26.13 -17.04
N ILE A 15 3.66 -25.71 -15.98
CA ILE A 15 3.43 -24.28 -15.76
C ILE A 15 4.77 -23.78 -15.21
N ASN A 16 5.75 -23.73 -16.11
CA ASN A 16 7.02 -23.08 -15.86
C ASN A 16 6.70 -21.60 -15.72
N ASP A 17 6.91 -21.06 -14.51
CA ASP A 17 6.69 -19.68 -14.11
C ASP A 17 7.12 -18.68 -15.19
N CYS A 18 6.16 -18.27 -16.03
CA CYS A 18 6.28 -17.04 -16.82
C CYS A 18 6.04 -15.79 -15.95
N CYS A 19 5.77 -15.99 -14.65
CA CYS A 19 5.41 -14.96 -13.68
C CYS A 19 6.61 -14.32 -12.96
N TYR A 20 7.83 -14.82 -13.15
CA TYR A 20 9.03 -14.34 -12.46
C TYR A 20 10.16 -14.08 -13.45
N GLY A 21 10.16 -12.90 -14.06
CA GLY A 21 11.25 -12.43 -14.89
C GLY A 21 11.38 -10.91 -14.83
N PRO A 22 12.54 -10.34 -15.20
CA PRO A 22 12.80 -8.89 -15.12
C PRO A 22 11.72 -8.03 -15.79
N LEU A 23 11.06 -8.55 -16.82
CA LEU A 23 9.95 -7.88 -17.50
C LEU A 23 8.72 -7.70 -16.59
N VAL A 24 8.35 -8.72 -15.82
CA VAL A 24 7.21 -8.66 -14.89
C VAL A 24 7.50 -7.66 -13.78
N ASP A 25 8.74 -7.62 -13.29
CA ASP A 25 9.17 -6.65 -12.29
C ASP A 25 9.16 -5.22 -12.83
N CYS A 26 9.63 -5.02 -14.07
CA CYS A 26 9.52 -3.72 -14.75
C CYS A 26 8.07 -3.27 -14.91
N ILE A 27 7.15 -4.18 -15.25
CA ILE A 27 5.72 -3.87 -15.38
C ILE A 27 5.14 -3.51 -14.01
N LYS A 28 5.39 -4.33 -12.97
CA LYS A 28 4.93 -4.05 -11.61
C LYS A 28 5.44 -2.71 -11.10
N HIS A 29 6.71 -2.40 -11.37
CA HIS A 29 7.31 -1.12 -11.01
C HIS A 29 6.63 0.04 -11.74
N ALA A 30 6.44 -0.05 -13.06
CA ALA A 30 5.76 0.99 -13.84
C ALA A 30 4.33 1.25 -13.33
N ILE A 31 3.56 0.18 -13.08
CA ILE A 31 2.20 0.28 -12.54
C ILE A 31 2.20 0.89 -11.13
N GLY A 32 3.18 0.53 -10.29
CA GLY A 32 3.36 1.13 -8.97
C GLY A 32 3.57 2.64 -9.04
N GLN A 33 4.50 3.07 -9.90
CA GLN A 33 4.79 4.49 -10.14
C GLN A 33 3.57 5.26 -10.65
N GLU A 34 2.78 4.67 -11.56
CA GLU A 34 1.53 5.31 -12.03
C GLU A 34 0.54 5.56 -10.88
N HIS A 35 0.42 4.62 -9.93
CA HIS A 35 -0.47 4.77 -8.78
C HIS A 35 0.06 5.74 -7.71
N GLU A 36 1.37 5.85 -7.55
CA GLU A 36 2.00 6.89 -6.72
C GLU A 36 1.74 8.30 -7.31
N VAL A 37 1.83 8.46 -8.63
CA VAL A 37 1.48 9.71 -9.32
C VAL A 37 0.00 10.03 -9.15
N LEU A 38 -0.87 9.04 -9.33
CA LEU A 38 -2.32 9.19 -9.11
C LEU A 38 -2.62 9.63 -7.66
N LEU A 39 -1.94 9.03 -6.67
CA LEU A 39 -2.08 9.40 -5.27
C LEU A 39 -1.67 10.86 -5.04
N CYS A 40 -0.53 11.28 -5.58
CA CYS A 40 -0.07 12.66 -5.50
C CYS A 40 -1.09 13.64 -6.09
N ASP A 41 -1.66 13.32 -7.26
CA ASP A 41 -2.64 14.17 -7.92
C ASP A 41 -3.95 14.26 -7.10
N LYS A 42 -4.40 13.14 -6.53
CA LYS A 42 -5.57 13.10 -5.63
C LYS A 42 -5.36 13.93 -4.36
N LEU A 43 -4.17 13.92 -3.79
CA LEU A 43 -3.83 14.76 -2.63
C LEU A 43 -3.83 16.25 -2.99
N LYS A 44 -3.25 16.62 -4.15
CA LYS A 44 -3.26 18.00 -4.66
C LYS A 44 -4.67 18.51 -4.96
N GLU A 45 -5.51 17.68 -5.60
CA GLU A 45 -6.92 17.99 -5.84
C GLU A 45 -7.69 18.32 -4.55
N ARG A 46 -7.29 17.72 -3.43
CA ARG A 46 -7.86 17.95 -2.10
C ARG A 46 -7.16 19.05 -1.30
N ASN A 47 -6.15 19.71 -1.86
CA ASN A 47 -5.32 20.73 -1.20
C ASN A 47 -4.68 20.22 0.11
N LEU A 48 -4.24 18.96 0.12
CA LEU A 48 -3.50 18.39 1.24
C LEU A 48 -2.00 18.61 1.02
N SER A 49 -1.32 19.13 2.05
CA SER A 49 0.14 19.29 2.03
C SER A 49 0.83 17.98 2.41
N PHE A 50 1.87 17.60 1.66
CA PHE A 50 2.56 16.34 1.86
C PHE A 50 4.02 16.36 1.37
N LEU A 51 4.79 15.40 1.88
CA LEU A 51 6.13 15.04 1.43
C LEU A 51 6.05 13.68 0.72
N ASP A 52 6.65 13.59 -0.46
CA ASP A 52 6.81 12.33 -1.19
C ASP A 52 8.07 11.57 -0.77
N GLU A 53 8.16 10.31 -1.20
CA GLU A 53 9.27 9.42 -0.92
C GLU A 53 10.66 10.01 -1.27
N ASN A 54 10.77 10.73 -2.38
CA ASN A 54 12.04 11.32 -2.82
C ASN A 54 12.49 12.43 -1.86
N GLN A 55 11.56 13.26 -1.41
CA GLN A 55 11.82 14.28 -0.41
C GLN A 55 12.25 13.65 0.92
N LEU A 56 11.58 12.58 1.36
CA LEU A 56 11.94 11.85 2.58
C LEU A 56 13.34 11.24 2.49
N ARG A 57 13.68 10.61 1.36
CA ARG A 57 15.05 10.08 1.15
C ARG A 57 16.10 11.19 1.15
N ALA A 58 15.80 12.34 0.56
CA ALA A 58 16.70 13.51 0.59
C ALA A 58 16.92 14.04 2.02
N MET A 59 15.94 13.87 2.92
CA MET A 59 16.04 14.18 4.35
C MET A 59 16.80 13.11 5.16
N GLY A 60 17.19 11.98 4.53
CA GLY A 60 18.00 10.94 5.16
C GLY A 60 17.20 9.78 5.78
N TYR A 61 15.92 9.63 5.46
CA TYR A 61 15.14 8.46 5.89
C TYR A 61 15.51 7.22 5.06
N ASP A 62 15.77 6.11 5.74
CA ASP A 62 16.15 4.80 5.16
C ASP A 62 14.95 3.93 4.75
N LYS A 63 13.85 4.05 5.51
CA LYS A 63 12.55 3.44 5.23
C LYS A 63 11.51 4.54 5.19
N THR A 64 10.84 4.66 4.06
CA THR A 64 9.94 5.77 3.72
C THR A 64 8.62 5.22 3.21
N PRO A 65 7.47 5.68 3.74
CA PRO A 65 6.21 5.49 3.04
C PRO A 65 6.20 6.33 1.75
N ASP A 66 5.29 6.03 0.83
CA ASP A 66 5.15 6.81 -0.41
C ASP A 66 4.84 8.29 -0.12
N ILE A 67 4.03 8.54 0.91
CA ILE A 67 3.59 9.88 1.32
C ILE A 67 3.61 10.04 2.85
N ILE A 68 4.09 11.20 3.31
CA ILE A 68 3.80 11.74 4.65
C ILE A 68 2.99 13.01 4.49
N LEU A 69 1.86 13.10 5.19
CA LEU A 69 1.05 14.32 5.26
C LEU A 69 1.68 15.30 6.24
N GLU A 70 1.83 16.57 5.85
CA GLU A 70 2.37 17.59 6.77
C GLU A 70 1.43 17.84 7.95
N VAL A 71 0.13 17.71 7.71
CA VAL A 71 -0.92 17.77 8.72
C VAL A 71 -1.71 16.45 8.65
N PRO A 72 -1.73 15.63 9.72
CA PRO A 72 -2.54 14.43 9.75
C PRO A 72 -4.01 14.72 9.48
N VAL A 73 -4.70 13.77 8.85
CA VAL A 73 -6.12 13.85 8.53
C VAL A 73 -6.88 12.73 9.22
N ALA A 74 -8.21 12.86 9.30
CA ALA A 74 -9.07 11.77 9.72
C ALA A 74 -9.79 11.14 8.51
N VAL A 75 -9.81 9.82 8.46
CA VAL A 75 -10.54 9.00 7.48
C VAL A 75 -11.33 7.96 8.25
N GLU A 76 -12.66 7.91 8.08
CA GLU A 76 -13.53 7.03 8.88
C GLU A 76 -13.28 7.11 10.40
N GLY A 77 -12.98 8.31 10.91
CA GLY A 77 -12.66 8.54 12.33
C GLY A 77 -11.26 8.09 12.78
N HIS A 78 -10.43 7.56 11.88
CA HIS A 78 -9.06 7.14 12.16
C HIS A 78 -8.07 8.22 11.70
N ILE A 79 -7.08 8.52 12.54
CA ILE A 79 -6.00 9.44 12.16
C ILE A 79 -5.10 8.76 11.12
N VAL A 80 -4.70 9.51 10.10
CA VAL A 80 -3.79 9.10 9.04
C VAL A 80 -2.73 10.18 8.90
N HIS A 81 -1.46 9.81 9.12
CA HIS A 81 -0.32 10.69 8.96
C HIS A 81 0.57 10.29 7.77
N TRP A 82 0.62 9.00 7.44
CA TRP A 82 1.32 8.50 6.25
C TRP A 82 0.39 7.66 5.38
N ILE A 83 0.68 7.61 4.08
CA ILE A 83 -0.06 6.80 3.11
C ILE A 83 0.93 5.95 2.31
N GLU A 84 0.62 4.67 2.17
CA GLU A 84 1.32 3.73 1.30
C GLU A 84 0.40 3.26 0.17
N SER A 85 0.88 3.35 -1.06
CA SER A 85 0.24 2.95 -2.31
C SER A 85 0.76 1.58 -2.75
N LYS A 86 -0.12 0.56 -2.77
CA LYS A 86 0.20 -0.77 -3.29
C LYS A 86 -0.64 -1.05 -4.54
N ALA A 87 0.00 -1.03 -5.70
CA ALA A 87 -0.63 -1.41 -6.97
C ALA A 87 -0.66 -2.95 -7.17
N SER A 88 -1.17 -3.65 -6.15
CA SER A 88 -1.29 -5.10 -6.08
C SER A 88 -2.53 -5.47 -5.27
N PHE A 89 -2.97 -6.74 -5.39
CA PHE A 89 -3.99 -7.28 -4.52
C PHE A 89 -3.38 -7.62 -3.15
N GLY A 90 -4.03 -7.22 -2.06
CA GLY A 90 -3.61 -7.53 -0.70
C GLY A 90 -4.04 -8.93 -0.26
N ASP A 91 -3.12 -9.90 -0.31
CA ASP A 91 -3.28 -11.24 0.25
C ASP A 91 -2.60 -11.39 1.63
N ASP A 92 -2.92 -12.45 2.37
CA ASP A 92 -2.38 -12.69 3.73
C ASP A 92 -0.86 -12.75 3.78
N HIS A 93 -0.24 -13.42 2.79
CA HIS A 93 1.20 -13.61 2.78
C HIS A 93 1.93 -12.29 2.54
N SER A 94 1.56 -11.57 1.47
CA SER A 94 2.19 -10.29 1.13
C SER A 94 1.94 -9.23 2.19
N HIS A 95 0.69 -9.11 2.68
CA HIS A 95 0.33 -8.15 3.72
C HIS A 95 1.11 -8.36 5.01
N ARG A 96 1.27 -9.62 5.48
CA ARG A 96 2.06 -9.93 6.67
C ARG A 96 3.54 -9.56 6.49
N THR A 97 4.09 -9.77 5.31
CA THR A 97 5.47 -9.36 5.01
C THR A 97 5.59 -7.83 5.09
N TYR A 98 4.69 -7.09 4.45
CA TYR A 98 4.70 -5.62 4.51
C TYR A 98 4.50 -5.07 5.93
N LEU A 99 3.63 -5.67 6.74
CA LEU A 99 3.46 -5.29 8.14
C LEU A 99 4.81 -5.31 8.89
N ASN A 100 5.53 -6.42 8.77
CA ASN A 100 6.79 -6.62 9.52
C ASN A 100 7.96 -5.80 8.94
N GLU A 101 8.04 -5.68 7.63
CA GLU A 101 9.20 -5.06 6.97
C GLU A 101 9.05 -3.55 6.80
N GLN A 102 7.81 -3.05 6.68
CA GLN A 102 7.51 -1.67 6.30
C GLN A 102 6.57 -1.00 7.32
N PHE A 103 5.31 -1.44 7.42
CA PHE A 103 4.25 -0.65 8.06
C PHE A 103 4.48 -0.41 9.54
N TRP A 104 4.96 -1.40 10.32
CA TRP A 104 5.29 -1.17 11.71
C TRP A 104 6.47 -0.21 11.90
N SER A 105 7.41 -0.16 10.95
CA SER A 105 8.50 0.81 10.99
C SER A 105 7.96 2.23 10.77
N TYR A 106 7.01 2.41 9.84
CA TYR A 106 6.35 3.70 9.62
C TYR A 106 5.51 4.10 10.82
N TRP A 107 4.74 3.16 11.37
CA TRP A 107 3.90 3.41 12.54
C TRP A 107 4.72 3.83 13.76
N ASN A 108 5.84 3.16 14.04
CA ASN A 108 6.71 3.52 15.16
C ASN A 108 7.35 4.92 15.00
N ARG A 109 7.53 5.41 13.77
CA ARG A 109 8.18 6.69 13.48
C ARG A 109 7.20 7.85 13.36
N PHE A 110 6.09 7.60 12.67
CA PHE A 110 5.15 8.64 12.22
C PHE A 110 3.75 8.47 12.84
N GLY A 111 3.47 7.35 13.51
CA GLY A 111 2.15 7.05 14.07
C GLY A 111 1.20 6.43 13.06
N PRO A 112 -0.13 6.56 13.26
CA PRO A 112 -1.14 5.93 12.42
C PRO A 112 -1.06 6.28 10.92
N GLY A 113 -1.42 5.35 10.06
CA GLY A 113 -1.39 5.54 8.62
C GLY A 113 -2.35 4.64 7.84
N LEU A 114 -2.33 4.84 6.53
CA LEU A 114 -3.24 4.24 5.57
C LEU A 114 -2.47 3.48 4.50
N VAL A 115 -2.92 2.27 4.18
CA VAL A 115 -2.44 1.51 3.03
C VAL A 115 -3.57 1.40 2.01
N ILE A 116 -3.30 1.78 0.77
CA ILE A 116 -4.24 1.68 -0.35
C ILE A 116 -3.82 0.52 -1.24
N TYR A 117 -4.61 -0.56 -1.24
CA TYR A 117 -4.46 -1.68 -2.18
C TYR A 117 -5.36 -1.45 -3.40
N TRP A 118 -4.80 -0.87 -4.47
CA TRP A 118 -5.58 -0.40 -5.63
C TRP A 118 -6.33 -1.49 -6.40
N TYR A 119 -5.96 -2.75 -6.22
CA TYR A 119 -6.66 -3.90 -6.82
C TYR A 119 -7.50 -4.69 -5.81
N GLY A 120 -7.74 -4.13 -4.62
CA GLY A 120 -8.51 -4.76 -3.54
C GLY A 120 -7.66 -5.61 -2.60
N PHE A 121 -8.28 -6.09 -1.52
CA PHE A 121 -7.63 -6.92 -0.52
C PHE A 121 -8.63 -7.87 0.15
N ILE A 122 -8.13 -8.89 0.84
CA ILE A 122 -8.93 -9.82 1.65
C ILE A 122 -9.43 -9.05 2.90
N GLY A 123 -10.75 -8.96 3.10
CA GLY A 123 -11.34 -8.10 4.14
C GLY A 123 -10.85 -8.38 5.57
N GLU A 124 -10.49 -9.64 5.86
CA GLU A 124 -9.94 -10.09 7.14
C GLU A 124 -8.57 -9.46 7.48
N LEU A 125 -7.89 -8.83 6.50
CA LEU A 125 -6.62 -8.15 6.72
C LEU A 125 -6.76 -6.82 7.47
N ASP A 126 -7.93 -6.15 7.42
CA ASP A 126 -8.17 -4.87 8.13
C ASP A 126 -8.37 -5.08 9.65
N CYS A 127 -7.76 -6.13 10.22
CA CYS A 127 -7.77 -6.42 11.65
C CYS A 127 -6.80 -5.52 12.45
N GLN A 128 -5.93 -4.76 11.78
CA GLN A 128 -4.98 -3.84 12.43
C GLN A 128 -5.48 -2.39 12.50
N ARG A 129 -6.72 -2.13 12.08
CA ARG A 129 -7.36 -0.81 12.12
C ARG A 129 -7.27 -0.14 13.49
N ASP A 130 -7.61 -0.87 14.56
CA ASP A 130 -7.54 -0.38 15.95
C ASP A 130 -6.11 -0.12 16.43
N ARG A 131 -5.11 -0.70 15.74
CA ARG A 131 -3.69 -0.46 16.01
C ARG A 131 -3.13 0.71 15.18
N GLY A 132 -3.95 1.36 14.36
CA GLY A 132 -3.59 2.53 13.58
C GLY A 132 -3.03 2.24 12.18
N ILE A 133 -3.27 1.05 11.63
CA ILE A 133 -3.03 0.78 10.20
C ILE A 133 -4.38 0.52 9.54
N LEU A 134 -4.85 1.52 8.80
CA LEU A 134 -6.11 1.46 8.05
C LEU A 134 -5.87 0.90 6.65
N LEU A 135 -6.74 0.01 6.16
CA LEU A 135 -6.71 -0.46 4.78
C LEU A 135 -7.87 0.13 3.95
N LYS A 136 -7.57 0.54 2.72
CA LYS A 136 -8.56 0.94 1.70
C LYS A 136 -8.20 0.31 0.37
N ASP A 137 -9.19 0.17 -0.50
CA ASP A 137 -9.03 -0.27 -1.90
C ASP A 137 -9.03 0.90 -2.90
N CYS A 138 -9.27 2.12 -2.41
CA CYS A 138 -9.30 3.34 -3.19
C CYS A 138 -8.94 4.57 -2.33
N PHE A 139 -8.65 5.69 -3.00
CA PHE A 139 -8.41 6.97 -2.31
C PHE A 139 -9.67 7.42 -1.53
N PRO A 140 -9.55 7.74 -0.22
CA PRO A 140 -10.71 8.08 0.60
C PRO A 140 -11.37 9.39 0.14
N THR A 141 -12.70 9.41 0.10
CA THR A 141 -13.48 10.59 -0.27
C THR A 141 -13.94 11.40 0.94
N ASP A 142 -13.91 10.79 2.12
CA ASP A 142 -14.37 11.28 3.42
C ASP A 142 -13.21 11.82 4.29
N ILE A 143 -12.25 12.51 3.67
CA ILE A 143 -11.11 13.09 4.38
C ILE A 143 -11.55 14.32 5.18
N VAL A 144 -11.24 14.34 6.47
CA VAL A 144 -11.43 15.48 7.36
C VAL A 144 -10.08 16.04 7.81
N THR A 145 -9.79 17.28 7.47
CA THR A 145 -8.57 17.97 7.91
C THR A 145 -8.66 18.32 9.39
N LEU A 146 -7.61 18.01 10.14
CA LEU A 146 -7.48 18.43 11.54
C LEU A 146 -7.01 19.88 11.61
N CYS A 147 -7.84 20.83 11.17
CA CYS A 147 -7.53 22.24 11.37
C CYS A 147 -7.63 22.56 12.86
N HIS A 148 -6.56 23.11 13.44
CA HIS A 148 -6.65 23.76 14.74
C HIS A 148 -7.68 24.88 14.61
N ALA A 149 -8.82 24.77 15.30
CA ALA A 149 -9.67 25.93 15.51
C ALA A 149 -8.82 26.94 16.28
N ALA A 150 -8.22 27.88 15.57
CA ALA A 150 -7.67 29.07 16.20
C ALA A 150 -8.84 29.69 16.97
N GLN A 151 -8.74 29.62 18.31
CA GLN A 151 -9.68 30.26 19.21
C GLN A 151 -9.85 31.69 18.74
N GLN A 152 -11.05 32.05 18.30
CA GLN A 152 -11.40 33.46 18.08
C GLN A 152 -11.32 34.14 19.45
N PRO A 153 -10.48 35.16 19.63
CA PRO A 153 -10.62 36.01 20.81
C PRO A 153 -11.87 36.86 20.58
N GLU A 154 -12.86 36.69 21.47
CA GLU A 154 -13.94 37.66 21.67
C GLU A 154 -13.41 38.87 22.45
#